data_AF-A0A8H5G889-F1
#
_entry.id   AF-A0A8H5G889-F1
#
_cell.length_a   1.000
_cell.length_b   1.000
_cell.length_c   1.000
_cell.angle_alpha   90.00
_cell.angle_beta   90.00
_cell.angle_gamma   90.00
#
_symmetry.space_group_name_H-M   'P 1'
#
loop_
_entity.id
_entity.type
_entity.pdbx_description
1 polymer ?
#
loop_
_entity_poly.entity_id
_entity_poly.type
_entity_poly.pdbx_seq_one_letter_code
_entity_poly.pdbx_strand_id
1 'polypeptide(L)' 'MTHTTSGLSGSGDFGEEGIKSFVRDHECGPVCKAMKLDDEDESEVETPRDSGKAEEQGQGNRRHWATVL' A
#
# COMPACT_ATOMS: atom_id res chain seq x y z
N MET A 1 -0.12 -15.69 8.44
CA MET A 1 0.12 -14.23 8.40
C MET A 1 -0.97 -13.66 7.52
N THR A 2 -1.59 -12.54 7.93
CA THR A 2 -2.76 -11.99 7.24
C THR A 2 -2.45 -10.57 6.82
N HIS A 3 -2.71 -10.26 5.55
CA HIS A 3 -2.66 -8.91 5.02
C HIS A 3 -4.07 -8.40 4.80
N THR A 4 -4.31 -7.16 5.20
CA THR A 4 -5.60 -6.49 4.96
C THR A 4 -5.36 -5.19 4.21
N THR A 5 -6.35 -4.68 3.49
CA THR A 5 -6.22 -3.37 2.84
C THR A 5 -6.03 -2.23 3.85
N SER A 6 -6.49 -2.42 5.10
CA SER A 6 -6.31 -1.44 6.17
C SER A 6 -4.93 -1.45 6.84
N GLY A 7 -4.19 -2.56 6.77
CA GLY A 7 -2.92 -2.71 7.48
C GLY A 7 -3.05 -2.82 9.01
N LEU A 8 -4.27 -2.97 9.56
CA LEU A 8 -4.53 -2.89 11.01
C LEU A 8 -4.61 -4.25 11.72
N SER A 9 -4.34 -5.37 11.03
CA SER A 9 -4.49 -6.72 11.59
C SER A 9 -3.36 -7.13 12.55
N GLY A 10 -2.34 -6.28 12.73
CA GLY A 10 -1.25 -6.45 13.69
C GLY A 10 0.14 -6.32 13.06
N SER A 11 1.18 -6.67 13.81
CA SER A 11 2.58 -6.44 13.40
C SER A 11 3.05 -7.25 12.19
N GLY A 12 2.25 -8.22 11.71
CA GLY A 12 2.51 -8.99 10.50
C GLY A 12 1.64 -8.58 9.31
N ASP A 13 0.90 -7.47 9.42
CA ASP A 13 0.06 -6.96 8.35
C ASP A 13 0.81 -5.90 7.52
N PHE A 14 1.44 -6.33 6.43
CA PHE A 14 2.07 -5.45 5.44
C PHE A 14 1.08 -4.75 4.50
N GLY A 15 -0.21 -4.76 4.81
CA GLY A 15 -1.20 -4.00 4.08
C GLY A 15 -1.38 -4.46 2.63
N GLU A 16 -1.75 -3.52 1.76
CA GLU A 16 -1.80 -3.74 0.31
C GLU A 16 -0.45 -4.13 -0.30
N GLU A 17 0.66 -3.65 0.27
CA GLU A 17 1.99 -3.97 -0.23
C GLU A 17 2.29 -5.48 -0.06
N GLY A 18 1.92 -6.04 1.09
CA GLY A 18 1.96 -7.48 1.34
C GLY A 18 1.11 -8.27 0.34
N ILE A 19 -0.11 -7.81 0.06
CA ILE A 19 -1.01 -8.44 -0.93
C ILE A 19 -0.38 -8.40 -2.33
N LYS A 20 0.15 -7.24 -2.76
CA LYS A 20 0.80 -7.09 -4.07
C LYS A 20 2.03 -7.97 -4.21
N SER A 21 2.85 -8.08 -3.16
CA SER A 21 4.02 -8.95 -3.15
C SER A 21 3.63 -10.43 -3.29
N PHE A 22 2.57 -10.87 -2.60
CA PHE A 22 2.03 -12.22 -2.75
C PHE A 22 1.58 -12.48 -4.19
N VAL A 23 0.77 -11.60 -4.79
CA VAL A 23 0.29 -11.77 -6.17
C VAL A 23 1.44 -11.84 -7.16
N ARG A 24 2.46 -10.97 -7.02
CA ARG A 24 3.62 -10.94 -7.91
C ARG A 24 4.43 -12.24 -7.88
N ASP A 25 4.61 -12.80 -6.69
CA ASP A 25 5.52 -13.93 -6.47
C ASP A 25 4.76 -15.29 -6.44
N HIS A 26 3.42 -15.28 -6.57
CA HIS A 26 2.58 -16.48 -6.58
C HIS A 26 2.47 -17.11 -7.98
N GLU A 27 2.75 -18.40 -8.07
CA GLU A 27 2.45 -19.21 -9.24
C GLU A 27 1.27 -20.16 -8.96
N CYS A 28 0.24 -20.11 -9.81
CA CYS A 28 -0.93 -20.97 -9.66
C CYS A 28 -0.58 -22.45 -9.89
N GLY A 29 -0.62 -23.23 -8.81
CA GLY A 29 -0.50 -24.69 -8.85
C GLY A 29 -1.77 -25.42 -9.29
N PRO A 30 -1.75 -26.76 -9.35
CA PRO A 30 -2.90 -27.57 -9.77
C PRO A 30 -4.17 -27.33 -8.93
N VAL A 31 -4.02 -26.96 -7.65
CA VAL A 31 -5.15 -26.68 -6.75
C VAL A 31 -5.82 -25.36 -7.13
N CYS A 32 -5.07 -24.29 -7.40
CA CYS A 32 -5.64 -23.01 -7.81
C CYS A 32 -6.48 -23.18 -9.08
N LYS A 33 -5.95 -23.94 -10.05
CA LYS A 33 -6.63 -24.26 -11.33
C LYS A 33 -7.88 -25.11 -11.16
N ALA A 34 -7.80 -26.15 -10.31
CA ALA A 34 -8.97 -26.98 -9.99
C ALA A 34 -10.09 -26.17 -9.31
N MET A 35 -9.71 -25.13 -8.57
CA MET A 35 -10.62 -24.22 -7.89
C MET A 35 -11.02 -23.01 -8.76
N LYS A 36 -10.47 -22.86 -9.97
CA LYS A 36 -10.69 -21.71 -10.87
C LYS A 36 -10.38 -20.37 -10.20
N LEU A 37 -9.25 -20.32 -9.52
CA LEU A 37 -8.73 -19.09 -8.90
C LEU A 37 -7.69 -18.39 -9.78
N ASP A 38 -7.39 -18.96 -10.95
CA ASP A 38 -6.48 -18.43 -11.97
C ASP A 38 -7.18 -17.55 -13.02
N ASP A 39 -8.49 -17.37 -12.93
CA ASP A 39 -9.25 -16.52 -13.85
C ASP A 39 -9.06 -15.04 -13.48
N GLU A 40 -8.28 -14.31 -14.28
CA GLU A 40 -8.14 -12.85 -14.22
C GLU A 40 -9.41 -12.19 -14.78
N ASP A 41 -10.49 -12.15 -13.97
CA ASP A 41 -11.55 -11.16 -14.20
C ASP A 41 -10.97 -9.77 -13.89
N GLU A 42 -10.27 -9.21 -14.88
CA GLU A 42 -9.87 -7.80 -14.96
C GLU A 42 -11.15 -6.93 -15.08
N SER A 43 -11.99 -6.93 -14.05
CA SER A 43 -13.02 -5.91 -13.93
C SER A 43 -12.31 -4.60 -13.67
N GLU A 44 -12.19 -3.79 -14.72
CA GLU A 44 -11.56 -2.47 -14.75
C GLU A 44 -11.86 -1.70 -13.45
N VAL A 45 -10.86 -1.64 -12.55
CA VAL A 45 -10.91 -0.71 -11.44
C VAL A 45 -10.65 0.67 -12.06
N GLU A 46 -11.74 1.33 -12.44
CA GLU A 46 -11.77 2.74 -12.82
C GLU A 46 -11.06 3.54 -11.71
N THR A 47 -9.76 3.81 -11.89
CA THR A 47 -9.00 4.67 -10.99
C THR A 47 -9.57 6.09 -11.11
N PRO A 48 -10.08 6.71 -10.02
CA PRO A 48 -10.43 8.12 -10.07
C PRO A 48 -9.15 8.90 -10.37
N ARG A 49 -9.12 9.58 -11.52
CA ARG A 49 -8.07 10.54 -11.88
C ARG A 49 -8.08 11.69 -10.88
N ASP A 50 -7.34 11.56 -9.78
CA ASP A 50 -7.08 12.69 -8.89
C ASP A 50 -6.03 13.61 -9.53
N SER A 51 -6.53 14.60 -10.25
CA SER A 51 -5.76 15.78 -10.65
C SER A 51 -5.77 16.78 -9.51
N GLY A 52 -4.91 16.58 -8.51
CA GLY A 52 -4.80 17.44 -7.34
C GLY A 52 -3.35 17.78 -7.00
N LYS A 53 -2.86 18.93 -7.47
CA LYS A 53 -1.60 19.53 -7.02
C LYS A 53 -1.63 19.84 -5.52
N ALA A 54 -0.58 19.49 -4.80
CA ALA A 54 -0.12 20.25 -3.63
C ALA A 54 1.40 20.08 -3.45
N GLU A 55 2.15 21.04 -4.01
CA GLU A 55 3.49 21.36 -3.56
C GLU A 55 3.37 22.14 -2.25
N GLU A 56 4.08 21.77 -1.18
CA GLU A 56 4.76 22.76 -0.33
C GLU A 56 5.89 22.12 0.49
N GLN A 57 7.08 22.68 0.30
CA GLN A 57 8.31 22.40 1.02
C GLN A 57 8.34 23.16 2.34
N GLY A 58 8.80 22.53 3.42
CA GLY A 58 8.94 23.18 4.73
C GLY A 58 10.12 22.65 5.55
N GLN A 59 11.34 22.76 5.02
CA GLN A 59 12.58 22.70 5.83
C GLN A 59 12.72 23.99 6.65
N GLY A 60 13.00 23.91 7.95
CA GLY A 60 13.21 25.13 8.74
C GLY A 60 13.48 24.97 10.23
N ASN A 61 14.45 24.12 10.60
CA ASN A 61 15.04 24.05 11.93
C ASN A 61 15.64 25.42 12.36
N ARG A 62 15.06 26.11 13.34
CA ARG A 62 15.76 27.15 14.12
C ARG A 62 15.36 27.14 15.60
N ARG A 63 16.30 26.64 16.41
CA ARG A 63 16.32 26.71 17.87
C ARG A 63 16.48 28.18 18.32
N HIS A 64 15.46 28.73 18.97
CA HIS A 64 15.55 29.99 19.70
C HIS A 64 16.22 29.74 21.06
N TRP A 65 17.46 30.18 21.25
CA TRP A 65 18.02 30.41 22.57
C TRP A 65 17.91 31.91 22.86
N ALA A 66 17.05 32.25 23.81
CA ALA A 66 16.95 33.59 24.37
C ALA A 66 18.21 33.86 25.20
N THR A 67 18.88 34.99 24.95
CA THR A 67 19.79 35.60 25.94
C THR A 67 19.29 37.01 26.21
N VAL A 68 18.74 37.17 27.41
CA VAL A 68 18.51 38.44 28.07
C VAL A 68 19.86 38.87 28.64
N LEU A 69 20.31 40.07 28.29
CA LEU A 69 21.06 41.02 29.13
C LEU A 69 21.36 42.30 28.34
#